data_AF-A0A960JKI9-F1
#
_entry.id   AF-A0A960JKI9-F1
#
_cell.length_a   1.000
_cell.length_b   1.000
_cell.length_c   1.000
_cell.angle_alpha   90.00
_cell.angle_beta   90.00
_cell.angle_gamma   90.00
#
_symmetry.space_group_name_H-M   'P 1'
#
loop_
_entity.id
_entity.type
_entity.pdbx_description
1 polymer ?
#
loop_
_entity_poly.entity_id
_entity_poly.type
_entity_poly.pdbx_seq_one_letter_code
_entity_poly.pdbx_strand_id
1 'polypeptide(L)'
;MPRIDPRTGLPRPRPPGGEPPTTQDQLGVSSWRILMRGATRRCGVCGAGHLFSGWFHLTRKCPRCELHFEREPGTFIGAIGMNSIVTFASLFGIVLVGAIMTQPDIPLVPLGALAMGWALFCSLFGMPFTKTLWLAIDLLLSPLRDDEAPRAPRVLPRKDSPRGAKVVPPKPKPPTRPELN
;
A
#
# COMPACT_ATOMS: atom_id res chain seq x y z
N MET A 1 21.75 -11.95 -13.17
CA MET A 1 22.14 -10.79 -14.01
C MET A 1 22.06 -9.51 -13.17
N PRO A 2 23.09 -8.65 -13.18
CA PRO A 2 23.05 -7.36 -12.50
C PRO A 2 21.97 -6.48 -13.14
N ARG A 3 21.06 -5.95 -12.32
CA ARG A 3 19.95 -5.12 -12.78
C ARG A 3 20.51 -3.72 -13.08
N ILE A 4 20.36 -3.25 -14.32
CA ILE A 4 20.80 -1.91 -14.75
C ILE A 4 19.78 -0.88 -14.29
N ASP A 5 20.24 0.28 -13.83
CA ASP A 5 19.37 1.43 -13.53
C ASP A 5 18.93 2.11 -14.84
N PRO A 6 17.61 2.17 -15.14
CA PRO A 6 17.12 2.78 -16.38
C PRO A 6 17.34 4.30 -16.48
N ARG A 7 17.69 5.00 -15.39
CA ARG A 7 18.02 6.43 -15.42
C ARG A 7 19.51 6.70 -15.70
N THR A 8 20.39 5.88 -15.15
CA THR A 8 21.85 6.12 -15.19
C THR A 8 22.59 5.18 -16.13
N GLY A 9 21.97 4.09 -16.56
CA GLY A 9 22.62 3.05 -17.37
C GLY A 9 23.66 2.23 -16.62
N LEU A 10 23.84 2.47 -15.32
CA LEU A 10 24.88 1.85 -14.51
C LEU A 10 24.37 0.57 -13.80
N PRO A 11 25.26 -0.40 -13.54
CA PRO A 11 24.95 -1.54 -12.66
C PRO A 11 24.57 -1.03 -11.26
N ARG A 12 23.42 -1.48 -10.74
CA ARG A 12 22.98 -1.04 -9.40
C ARG A 12 24.01 -1.45 -8.33
N PRO A 13 24.47 -0.52 -7.48
CA PRO A 13 25.26 -0.88 -6.31
C PRO A 13 24.45 -1.79 -5.40
N ARG A 14 25.03 -2.92 -4.98
CA ARG A 14 24.40 -3.85 -4.05
C ARG A 14 24.24 -3.13 -2.71
N PRO A 15 23.04 -3.01 -2.14
CA PRO A 15 22.85 -2.30 -0.88
C PRO A 15 23.75 -2.91 0.20
N PRO A 16 24.49 -2.09 0.98
CA PRO A 16 25.37 -2.58 2.02
C PRO A 16 24.51 -3.10 3.18
N GLY A 17 24.36 -4.43 3.26
CA GLY A 17 23.66 -5.11 4.35
C GLY A 17 22.15 -5.26 4.14
N GLY A 18 21.74 -6.49 3.80
CA GLY A 18 20.55 -7.16 4.34
C GLY A 18 19.15 -6.70 3.93
N GLU A 19 18.80 -5.42 4.09
CA GLU A 19 17.39 -4.99 4.05
C GLU A 19 17.12 -3.97 2.93
N PRO A 20 16.06 -4.17 2.12
CA PRO A 20 15.67 -3.19 1.13
C PRO A 20 15.23 -1.88 1.82
N PRO A 21 15.63 -0.72 1.29
CA PRO A 21 15.27 0.57 1.86
C PRO A 21 13.74 0.74 1.89
N THR A 22 13.20 1.21 3.00
CA THR A 22 11.75 1.42 3.13
C THR A 22 11.28 2.57 2.24
N THR A 23 10.02 2.52 1.79
CA THR A 23 9.42 3.61 0.99
C THR A 23 9.44 4.96 1.73
N GLN A 24 9.39 4.95 3.07
CA GLN A 24 9.54 6.14 3.90
C GLN A 24 10.94 6.75 3.76
N ASP A 25 12.01 5.95 3.85
CA ASP A 25 13.38 6.43 3.74
C ASP A 25 13.70 6.92 2.32
N GLN A 26 13.13 6.26 1.30
CA GLN A 26 13.29 6.65 -0.11
C GLN A 26 12.59 7.96 -0.48
N LEU A 27 11.45 8.28 0.14
CA LEU A 27 10.63 9.45 -0.19
C LEU A 27 10.77 10.60 0.81
N GLY A 28 11.36 10.36 1.99
CA GLY A 28 11.43 11.35 3.06
C GLY A 28 10.07 11.76 3.62
N VAL A 29 9.04 10.92 3.48
CA VAL A 29 7.67 11.20 3.96
C VAL A 29 7.22 10.13 4.95
N SER A 30 6.41 10.51 5.94
CA SER A 30 5.87 9.57 6.92
C SER A 30 4.87 8.60 6.30
N SER A 31 4.79 7.37 6.82
CA SER A 31 3.81 6.36 6.39
C SER A 31 2.39 6.88 6.48
N TRP A 32 2.08 7.68 7.51
CA TRP A 32 0.80 8.36 7.66
C TRP A 32 0.47 9.28 6.48
N ARG A 33 1.45 10.05 5.99
CA ARG A 33 1.26 10.93 4.84
C ARG A 33 1.01 10.13 3.55
N ILE A 34 1.67 8.98 3.39
CA ILE A 34 1.44 8.07 2.26
C ILE A 34 0.01 7.51 2.32
N LEU A 35 -0.44 7.06 3.48
CA LEU A 35 -1.81 6.58 3.72
C LEU A 35 -2.86 7.67 3.46
N MET A 36 -2.66 8.88 3.99
CA MET A 36 -3.57 10.01 3.78
C MET A 36 -3.65 10.42 2.31
N ARG A 37 -2.54 10.31 1.55
CA ARG A 37 -2.57 10.50 0.09
C ARG A 37 -3.41 9.43 -0.59
N GLY A 38 -3.24 8.16 -0.21
CA GLY A 38 -4.08 7.06 -0.70
C GLY A 38 -5.56 7.24 -0.37
N ALA A 39 -5.89 7.68 0.85
CA ALA A 39 -7.26 7.96 1.29
C ALA A 39 -7.89 9.15 0.54
N THR A 40 -7.11 10.09 0.03
CA THR A 40 -7.60 11.27 -0.71
C THR A 40 -7.62 11.07 -2.23
N ARG A 41 -7.53 9.82 -2.71
CA ARG A 41 -7.41 9.46 -4.14
C ARG A 41 -6.22 10.15 -4.83
N ARG A 42 -5.12 10.34 -4.10
CA ARG A 42 -3.87 10.93 -4.58
C ARG A 42 -2.77 9.87 -4.57
N CYS A 43 -1.70 10.14 -5.32
CA CYS A 43 -0.59 9.21 -5.45
C CYS A 43 0.14 9.13 -4.11
N GLY A 44 0.30 7.94 -3.52
CA GLY A 44 1.05 7.75 -2.27
C GLY A 44 2.49 8.28 -2.35
N VAL A 45 3.12 8.13 -3.52
CA VAL A 45 4.51 8.49 -3.79
C VAL A 45 4.68 10.01 -3.98
N CYS A 46 4.04 10.59 -5.01
CA CYS A 46 4.26 12.01 -5.38
C CYS A 46 3.15 12.97 -4.93
N GLY A 47 2.02 12.48 -4.43
CA GLY A 47 0.87 13.30 -4.05
C GLY A 47 0.08 13.90 -5.21
N ALA A 48 0.39 13.55 -6.47
CA ALA A 48 -0.40 13.99 -7.62
C ALA A 48 -1.83 13.43 -7.58
N GLY A 49 -2.80 14.25 -7.98
CA GLY A 49 -4.18 13.81 -8.24
C GLY A 49 -4.34 13.29 -9.68
N HIS A 50 -5.59 13.20 -10.14
CA HIS A 50 -5.92 12.81 -11.53
C HIS A 50 -5.47 11.39 -11.91
N LEU A 51 -5.50 10.48 -10.94
CA LEU A 51 -5.18 9.07 -11.11
C LEU A 51 -6.29 8.29 -11.81
N PHE A 52 -7.48 8.86 -11.85
CA PHE A 52 -8.68 8.26 -12.39
C PHE A 52 -9.08 9.04 -13.64
N SER A 53 -9.04 8.39 -14.80
CA SER A 53 -9.62 8.94 -16.03
C SER A 53 -11.15 8.79 -16.07
N GLY A 54 -11.71 7.97 -15.17
CA GLY A 54 -13.13 7.84 -14.88
C GLY A 54 -13.35 7.19 -13.52
N TRP A 55 -14.59 7.17 -13.02
CA TRP A 55 -14.91 6.67 -11.66
C TRP A 55 -14.39 5.26 -11.37
N PHE A 56 -14.35 4.40 -12.40
CA PHE A 56 -13.84 3.03 -12.31
C PHE A 56 -12.51 2.81 -13.06
N HIS A 57 -12.06 3.79 -13.84
CA HIS A 57 -10.84 3.69 -14.64
C HIS A 57 -9.67 4.37 -13.93
N LEU A 58 -8.91 3.57 -13.19
CA LEU A 58 -7.58 3.95 -12.71
C LEU A 58 -6.61 3.91 -13.90
N THR A 59 -5.85 4.98 -14.11
CA THR A 59 -4.78 5.01 -15.11
C THR A 59 -3.73 3.94 -14.80
N ARG A 60 -3.08 3.36 -15.82
CA ARG A 60 -2.00 2.38 -15.61
C ARG A 60 -0.75 3.00 -14.97
N LYS A 61 -0.52 4.30 -15.20
CA LYS A 61 0.65 5.05 -14.71
C LYS A 61 0.23 6.36 -14.08
N CYS A 62 0.95 6.79 -13.04
CA CYS A 62 0.77 8.12 -12.49
C CYS A 62 1.24 9.19 -13.52
N PRO A 63 0.46 10.24 -13.80
CA PRO A 63 0.86 11.27 -14.77
C PRO A 63 2.10 12.07 -14.35
N ARG A 64 2.45 12.09 -13.05
CA ARG A 64 3.58 12.86 -12.52
C ARG A 64 4.82 12.01 -12.27
N CYS A 65 4.72 10.97 -11.45
CA CYS A 65 5.87 10.14 -11.08
C CYS A 65 6.04 8.87 -11.93
N GLU A 66 5.12 8.63 -12.87
CA GLU A 66 5.08 7.45 -13.74
C GLU A 66 5.02 6.11 -12.98
N LEU A 67 4.52 6.15 -11.74
CA LEU A 67 4.30 4.94 -10.94
C LEU A 67 3.37 3.98 -11.70
N HIS A 68 3.86 2.78 -12.03
CA HIS A 68 3.02 1.70 -12.53
C HIS A 68 2.13 1.16 -11.40
N PHE A 69 0.81 1.27 -11.55
CA PHE A 69 -0.16 0.77 -10.57
C PHE A 69 -0.41 -0.73 -10.66
N GLU A 70 -0.11 -1.31 -11.82
CA GLU A 70 -0.38 -2.71 -12.14
C GLU A 70 0.95 -3.48 -12.06
N ARG A 71 1.41 -3.71 -10.82
CA ARG A 71 2.70 -4.35 -10.50
C ARG A 71 2.68 -5.85 -10.83
N GLU A 72 1.59 -6.52 -10.46
CA GLU A 72 1.30 -7.95 -10.67
C GLU A 72 -0.23 -8.13 -10.84
N PRO A 73 -0.71 -9.10 -11.66
CA PRO A 73 -2.11 -9.47 -11.73
C PRO A 73 -2.55 -10.14 -10.42
N GLY A 74 -2.78 -9.32 -9.39
CA GLY A 74 -3.04 -9.77 -8.02
C GLY A 74 -3.22 -8.62 -7.03
N THR A 75 -2.56 -7.48 -7.25
CA THR A 75 -2.76 -6.26 -6.42
C THR A 75 -4.22 -5.80 -6.43
N PHE A 76 -4.93 -6.05 -7.53
CA PHE A 76 -6.36 -5.75 -7.66
C PHE A 76 -7.24 -6.64 -6.77
N ILE A 77 -6.82 -7.86 -6.46
CA ILE A 77 -7.55 -8.80 -5.60
C ILE A 77 -7.57 -8.27 -4.16
N GLY A 78 -6.47 -7.70 -3.69
CA GLY A 78 -6.41 -7.08 -2.37
C GLY A 78 -7.34 -5.86 -2.22
N ALA A 79 -7.46 -5.04 -3.28
CA ALA A 79 -8.41 -3.94 -3.29
C ALA A 79 -9.88 -4.42 -3.28
N ILE A 80 -10.19 -5.50 -3.99
CA ILE A 80 -11.54 -6.12 -3.92
C ILE A 80 -11.78 -6.67 -2.51
N GLY A 81 -10.81 -7.41 -1.95
CA GLY A 81 -10.90 -8.01 -0.62
C GLY A 81 -11.15 -6.97 0.47
N MET A 82 -10.43 -5.85 0.46
CA MET A 82 -10.67 -4.77 1.43
C MET A 82 -12.04 -4.13 1.25
N ASN A 83 -12.50 -3.95 0.01
CA ASN A 83 -13.83 -3.39 -0.26
C ASN A 83 -14.91 -4.31 0.30
N SER A 84 -14.75 -5.63 0.13
CA SER A 84 -15.63 -6.64 0.71
C SER A 84 -15.61 -6.59 2.24
N ILE A 85 -14.43 -6.53 2.88
CA ILE A 85 -14.30 -6.45 4.34
C ILE A 85 -15.03 -5.22 4.88
N VAL A 86 -14.78 -4.04 4.31
CA VAL A 86 -15.42 -2.78 4.72
C VAL A 86 -16.94 -2.85 4.52
N THR A 87 -17.37 -3.39 3.39
CA THR A 87 -18.81 -3.54 3.07
C THR A 87 -19.48 -4.47 4.09
N PHE A 88 -18.94 -5.67 4.32
CA PHE A 88 -19.49 -6.63 5.28
C PHE A 88 -19.49 -6.09 6.71
N ALA A 89 -18.40 -5.47 7.16
CA ALA A 89 -18.32 -4.89 8.49
C ALA A 89 -19.35 -3.77 8.68
N SER A 90 -19.52 -2.90 7.68
CA SER A 90 -20.53 -1.83 7.74
C SER A 90 -21.96 -2.36 7.73
N LEU A 91 -22.23 -3.39 6.92
CA LEU A 91 -23.55 -4.02 6.82
C LEU A 91 -23.93 -4.71 8.13
N PHE A 92 -22.99 -5.43 8.74
CA PHE A 92 -23.18 -6.02 10.07
C PHE A 92 -23.49 -4.93 11.11
N GLY A 93 -22.76 -3.80 11.08
CA GLY A 93 -23.03 -2.67 11.96
C GLY A 93 -24.44 -2.08 11.78
N ILE A 94 -24.88 -1.87 10.54
CA ILE A 94 -26.23 -1.35 10.24
C ILE A 94 -27.31 -2.29 10.75
N VAL A 95 -27.18 -3.59 10.50
CA VAL A 95 -28.15 -4.58 10.95
C VAL A 95 -28.17 -4.68 12.47
N LEU A 96 -26.99 -4.69 13.12
CA LEU A 96 -26.89 -4.78 14.58
C LEU A 96 -27.49 -3.54 15.26
N VAL A 97 -27.09 -2.34 14.84
CA VAL A 97 -27.61 -1.08 15.39
C VAL A 97 -29.10 -0.94 15.08
N GLY A 98 -29.51 -1.24 13.84
CA GLY A 98 -30.90 -1.20 13.43
C GLY A 98 -31.76 -2.13 14.28
N ALA A 99 -31.31 -3.37 14.49
CA ALA A 99 -31.98 -4.30 15.39
C ALA A 99 -32.11 -3.71 16.79
N ILE A 100 -31.01 -3.31 17.44
CA ILE A 100 -31.02 -2.78 18.81
C ILE A 100 -31.97 -1.58 18.97
N MET A 101 -32.05 -0.69 17.97
CA MET A 101 -32.90 0.50 18.06
C MET A 101 -34.39 0.23 17.80
N THR A 102 -34.74 -0.81 17.06
CA THR A 102 -36.13 -1.09 16.66
C THR A 102 -36.76 -2.26 17.41
N GLN A 103 -36.19 -2.70 18.53
CA GLN A 103 -36.81 -3.70 19.39
C GLN A 103 -38.12 -3.12 19.98
N PRO A 104 -39.27 -3.84 19.99
CA PRO A 104 -39.49 -5.24 19.60
C PRO A 104 -39.93 -5.47 18.13
N ASP A 105 -40.47 -4.46 17.45
CA ASP A 105 -40.94 -4.56 16.06
C ASP A 105 -39.84 -4.20 15.08
N ILE A 106 -39.04 -5.21 14.67
CA ILE A 106 -37.94 -5.02 13.71
C ILE A 106 -38.52 -4.80 12.30
N PRO A 107 -38.38 -3.60 11.71
CA PRO A 107 -38.95 -3.30 10.42
C PRO A 107 -38.02 -3.84 9.33
N LEU A 108 -38.17 -5.13 9.05
CA LEU A 108 -37.27 -5.92 8.21
C LEU A 108 -37.13 -5.35 6.79
N VAL A 109 -38.23 -4.85 6.22
CA VAL A 109 -38.27 -4.30 4.86
C VAL A 109 -37.46 -2.99 4.73
N PRO A 110 -37.71 -1.92 5.50
CA PRO A 110 -36.92 -0.69 5.38
C PRO A 110 -35.48 -0.88 5.86
N LEU A 111 -35.23 -1.72 6.88
CA LEU A 111 -33.86 -2.01 7.33
C LEU A 111 -33.08 -2.79 6.26
N GLY A 112 -33.71 -3.77 5.63
CA GLY A 112 -33.13 -4.53 4.52
C GLY A 112 -32.87 -3.64 3.29
N ALA A 113 -33.82 -2.76 2.95
CA ALA A 113 -33.65 -1.81 1.84
C ALA A 113 -32.50 -0.83 2.12
N LEU A 114 -32.38 -0.31 3.34
CA LEU A 114 -31.27 0.54 3.76
C LEU A 114 -29.94 -0.21 3.68
N ALA A 115 -29.86 -1.42 4.22
CA ALA A 115 -28.66 -2.24 4.20
C ALA A 115 -28.22 -2.57 2.75
N MET A 116 -29.17 -2.89 1.87
CA MET A 116 -28.89 -3.19 0.46
C MET A 116 -28.46 -1.94 -0.31
N GLY A 117 -29.14 -0.81 -0.10
CA GLY A 117 -28.75 0.47 -0.67
C GLY A 117 -27.36 0.90 -0.23
N TRP A 118 -27.04 0.73 1.06
CA TRP A 118 -25.71 1.00 1.60
C TRP A 118 -24.65 0.05 1.04
N ALA A 119 -24.94 -1.24 0.90
CA ALA A 119 -24.02 -2.21 0.31
C ALA A 119 -23.64 -1.84 -1.13
N LEU A 120 -24.64 -1.44 -1.94
CA LEU A 120 -24.42 -0.95 -3.30
C LEU A 120 -23.62 0.34 -3.31
N PHE A 121 -23.94 1.27 -2.42
CA PHE A 121 -23.21 2.53 -2.29
C PHE A 121 -21.73 2.29 -1.93
N CYS A 122 -21.43 1.51 -0.89
CA CYS A 122 -20.06 1.13 -0.54
C CYS A 122 -19.36 0.41 -1.69
N SER A 123 -20.05 -0.51 -2.37
CA SER A 123 -19.47 -1.25 -3.49
C SER A 123 -19.11 -0.34 -4.68
N LEU A 124 -19.98 0.60 -5.04
CA LEU A 124 -19.78 1.48 -6.20
C LEU A 124 -18.84 2.66 -5.90
N PHE A 125 -18.97 3.26 -4.72
CA PHE A 125 -18.21 4.47 -4.35
C PHE A 125 -16.92 4.15 -3.59
N GLY A 126 -16.84 3.01 -2.91
CA GLY A 126 -15.67 2.56 -2.15
C GLY A 126 -14.54 2.05 -3.03
N MET A 127 -14.83 1.42 -4.17
CA MET A 127 -13.84 0.86 -5.09
C MET A 127 -12.66 1.78 -5.46
N PRO A 128 -12.85 3.05 -5.87
CA PRO A 128 -11.73 3.95 -6.15
C PRO A 128 -10.91 4.29 -4.90
N PHE A 129 -11.56 4.48 -3.74
CA PHE A 129 -10.86 4.76 -2.48
C PHE A 129 -10.05 3.55 -2.00
N THR A 130 -10.66 2.38 -2.05
CA THR A 130 -10.02 1.13 -1.64
C THR A 130 -8.82 0.80 -2.50
N LYS A 131 -8.87 1.07 -3.81
CA LYS A 131 -7.72 0.90 -4.70
C LYS A 131 -6.54 1.80 -4.34
N THR A 132 -6.79 3.09 -4.11
CA THR A 132 -5.70 4.02 -3.76
C THR A 132 -5.18 3.81 -2.35
N LEU A 133 -6.04 3.39 -1.42
CA LEU A 133 -5.66 3.02 -0.07
C LEU A 133 -4.84 1.73 -0.05
N TRP A 134 -5.28 0.68 -0.76
CA TRP A 134 -4.52 -0.56 -0.86
C TRP A 134 -3.18 -0.36 -1.52
N LEU A 135 -3.10 0.45 -2.57
CA LEU A 135 -1.81 0.80 -3.17
C LEU A 135 -0.88 1.50 -2.17
N ALA A 136 -1.42 2.41 -1.34
CA ALA A 136 -0.64 3.06 -0.29
C ALA A 136 -0.14 2.05 0.75
N ILE A 137 -0.96 1.07 1.12
CA ILE A 137 -0.61 -0.02 2.02
C ILE A 137 0.42 -0.94 1.38
N ASP A 138 0.23 -1.36 0.12
CA ASP A 138 1.17 -2.18 -0.65
C ASP A 138 2.54 -1.52 -0.73
N LEU A 139 2.60 -0.20 -0.93
CA LEU A 139 3.85 0.58 -0.89
C LEU A 139 4.54 0.58 0.48
N LEU A 140 3.79 0.37 1.56
CA LEU A 140 4.33 0.27 2.92
C LEU A 140 4.82 -1.16 3.23
N LEU A 141 4.11 -2.19 2.77
CA LEU A 141 4.54 -3.59 2.94
C LEU A 141 5.69 -3.96 2.00
N SER A 142 5.58 -3.57 0.74
CA SER A 142 6.49 -3.89 -0.34
C SER A 142 7.15 -2.61 -0.82
N PRO A 143 8.41 -2.33 -0.44
CA PRO A 143 9.05 -1.06 -0.74
C PRO A 143 9.04 -0.75 -2.23
N LEU A 144 8.93 0.54 -2.54
CA LEU A 144 8.87 1.04 -3.90
C LEU A 144 10.16 0.63 -4.64
N ARG A 145 10.02 -0.07 -5.77
CA ARG A 145 11.19 -0.43 -6.57
C ARG A 145 11.58 0.74 -7.46
N ASP A 146 12.88 0.86 -7.69
CA ASP A 146 13.43 1.99 -8.43
C ASP A 146 12.98 2.05 -9.89
N ASP A 147 12.62 0.91 -10.48
CA ASP A 147 12.10 0.75 -11.84
C ASP A 147 10.63 1.15 -11.98
N GLU A 148 9.88 1.24 -10.89
CA GLU A 148 8.42 1.40 -10.94
C GLU A 148 7.97 2.84 -11.00
N ALA A 149 8.74 3.76 -10.43
CA ALA A 149 8.46 5.19 -10.44
C ALA A 149 9.71 5.98 -10.85
N PRO A 150 10.04 5.98 -12.16
CA PRO A 150 11.22 6.64 -12.70
C PRO A 150 11.14 8.17 -12.69
N ARG A 151 10.08 8.78 -12.15
CA ARG A 151 10.01 10.23 -11.85
C ARG A 151 9.64 10.52 -10.40
N ALA A 152 9.77 9.55 -9.50
CA ALA A 152 9.52 9.79 -8.08
C ALA A 152 10.51 10.82 -7.50
N PRO A 153 10.04 11.77 -6.65
CA PRO A 153 10.91 12.64 -5.87
C PRO A 153 11.56 11.79 -4.77
N ARG A 154 12.68 11.15 -5.08
CA ARG A 154 13.44 10.36 -4.11
C ARG A 154 14.36 11.28 -3.31
N VAL A 155 14.29 11.18 -2.00
CA VAL A 155 15.35 11.66 -1.13
C VAL A 155 16.30 10.47 -0.98
N LEU A 156 17.51 10.57 -1.55
CA LEU A 156 18.53 9.54 -1.33
C LEU A 156 18.68 9.32 0.18
N PRO A 157 18.85 8.06 0.64
CA PRO A 157 18.78 7.74 2.06
C PRO A 157 19.71 8.65 2.85
N ARG A 158 19.16 9.34 3.86
CA ARG A 158 19.96 10.03 4.87
C ARG A 158 20.81 8.95 5.54
N LYS A 159 22.13 9.11 5.49
CA LYS A 159 23.14 8.19 6.05
C LYS A 159 22.96 7.91 7.55
N ASP A 160 22.04 8.63 8.20
CA ASP A 160 21.87 8.70 9.65
C ASP A 160 20.45 8.26 10.10
N SER A 161 19.68 7.51 9.30
CA SER A 161 18.33 7.08 9.71
C SER A 161 18.39 6.26 11.01
N PRO A 162 17.81 6.76 12.14
CA PRO A 162 17.99 6.14 13.46
C PRO A 162 17.28 4.79 13.61
N ARG A 163 16.46 4.38 12.64
CA ARG A 163 15.78 3.07 12.64
C ARG A 163 16.63 1.92 12.13
N GLY A 164 17.78 2.18 11.51
CA GLY A 164 18.78 1.15 11.15
C GLY A 164 19.72 0.75 12.29
N ALA A 165 19.63 1.40 13.46
CA ALA A 165 20.59 1.25 14.55
C ALA A 165 20.37 0.03 15.46
N LYS A 166 19.60 -0.99 15.04
CA LYS A 166 19.45 -2.22 15.83
C LYS A 166 19.47 -3.50 14.99
N VAL A 167 20.63 -3.83 14.43
CA VAL A 167 21.06 -5.22 14.30
C VAL A 167 22.57 -5.28 14.60
N VAL A 168 22.91 -5.65 15.83
CA VAL A 168 24.29 -6.08 16.15
C VAL A 168 24.46 -7.44 15.48
N PRO A 169 25.37 -7.61 14.51
CA PRO A 169 25.58 -8.92 13.90
C PRO A 169 26.05 -9.92 14.97
N PRO A 170 25.56 -11.18 14.97
CA PRO A 170 26.05 -12.18 15.90
C PRO A 170 27.56 -12.36 15.71
N LYS A 171 28.32 -12.31 16.83
CA LYS A 171 29.76 -12.53 16.82
C LYS A 171 30.07 -13.83 16.06
N PRO A 172 31.05 -13.84 15.12
CA PRO A 172 31.47 -15.06 14.45
C PRO A 172 31.89 -16.09 15.50
N LYS A 173 31.38 -17.32 15.37
CA LYS A 173 31.83 -18.45 16.19
C LYS A 173 33.33 -18.68 15.91
N PRO A 174 34.19 -18.82 16.93
CA PRO A 174 35.60 -19.10 16.71
C PRO A 174 35.76 -20.36 15.84
N PRO A 175 36.72 -20.38 14.89
CA PRO A 175 36.96 -21.55 14.06
C PRO A 175 37.33 -22.76 14.95
N THR A 176 36.63 -23.87 14.76
CA THR A 176 37.02 -25.17 15.29
C THR A 176 38.38 -25.53 14.70
N ARG A 177 39.38 -25.78 15.55
CA ARG A 177 40.71 -26.24 15.11
C ARG A 177 40.56 -27.51 14.26
N PRO A 178 41.39 -27.70 13.23
CA PRO A 178 41.47 -28.97 12.53
C PRO A 178 41.93 -30.07 13.50
N GLU A 179 41.17 -31.15 13.57
CA GLU A 179 41.60 -32.43 14.14
C GLU A 179 42.79 -32.93 13.31
N LEU A 180 43.99 -32.93 13.88
CA LEU A 180 45.12 -33.68 13.34
C LEU A 180 44.87 -35.17 13.63
N ASN A 181 44.71 -35.97 12.58
CA ASN A 181 45.12 -37.37 12.52
C ASN A 181 45.29 -37.79 11.05
#